data_AF-I2MYA4-F1
#
_entry.id   AF-I2MYA4-F1
#
_cell.length_a   1.000
_cell.length_b   1.000
_cell.length_c   1.000
_cell.angle_alpha   90.00
_cell.angle_beta   90.00
_cell.angle_gamma   90.00
#
_symmetry.space_group_name_H-M   'P 1'
#
loop_
_entity.id
_entity.type
_entity.pdbx_description
1 polymer ?
#
loop_
_entity_poly.entity_id
_entity_poly.type
_entity_poly.pdbx_seq_one_letter_code
_entity_poly.pdbx_strand_id
1 'polypeptide(L)'
;MHDRHDETAGSDPLMAVLMGEPVREGDAAAESAERDMALLGEQLKLIGDTLARDAGPPREAGPEQPGETGPEQPGPERVPVVPAGRRRRRRPLFVLAASVAALASLVGAFTLIQYYVAHPSSLSASDSAKSAPRAGDSEGEGSMRLGPGELVACSGLIVEGTVARAERGPAAWLTVTLDIDTHLKPQRGPDRERFRLPVEAAGEITVGARMLVVVSRFDRDGEPSHYYVGDEIPAGRDWVDQGLQAAQGLDCP
;
A
#
# COMPACT_ATOMS: atom_id res chain seq x y z
N MET A 1 23.06 44.66 -32.79
CA MET A 1 22.93 43.22 -33.06
C MET A 1 22.32 42.62 -31.80
N HIS A 2 21.01 42.34 -31.83
CA HIS A 2 20.31 41.67 -30.74
C HIS A 2 20.25 40.18 -31.10
N ASP A 3 20.88 39.36 -30.27
CA ASP A 3 20.74 37.91 -30.30
C ASP A 3 19.28 37.55 -30.00
N ARG A 4 18.69 36.78 -30.91
CA ARG A 4 17.38 36.17 -30.71
C ARG A 4 17.60 34.90 -29.89
N HIS A 5 17.15 34.93 -28.64
CA HIS A 5 16.80 33.72 -27.94
C HIS A 5 15.49 33.21 -28.57
N ASP A 6 15.59 32.23 -29.47
CA ASP A 6 14.46 31.40 -29.85
C ASP A 6 14.10 30.54 -28.64
N GLU A 7 13.24 31.08 -27.77
CA GLU A 7 12.39 30.28 -26.90
C GLU A 7 11.50 29.42 -27.81
N THR A 8 11.95 28.18 -28.01
CA THR A 8 11.05 27.07 -28.35
C THR A 8 10.16 26.88 -27.12
N ALA A 9 9.12 27.71 -27.02
CA ALA A 9 8.02 27.54 -26.10
C ALA A 9 7.45 26.14 -26.35
N GLY A 10 7.76 25.24 -25.43
CA GLY A 10 7.55 23.82 -25.52
C GLY A 10 6.08 23.46 -25.69
N SER A 11 5.74 22.99 -26.88
CA SER A 11 4.66 22.02 -27.02
C SER A 11 5.32 20.66 -26.80
N ASP A 12 5.07 20.06 -25.64
CA ASP A 12 5.52 18.69 -25.37
C ASP A 12 4.83 17.77 -26.40
N PRO A 13 5.59 17.04 -27.24
CA PRO A 13 5.02 16.18 -28.27
C PRO A 13 4.07 15.14 -27.70
N LEU A 14 4.27 14.69 -26.45
CA LEU A 14 3.34 13.78 -25.78
C LEU A 14 2.00 14.46 -25.47
N MET A 15 2.03 15.71 -25.01
CA MET A 15 0.81 16.49 -24.75
C MET A 15 0.04 16.79 -26.03
N ALA A 16 0.73 17.11 -27.13
CA ALA A 16 0.10 17.34 -28.42
C ALA A 16 -0.64 16.09 -28.94
N VAL A 17 0.01 14.92 -28.86
CA VAL A 17 -0.61 13.63 -29.25
C VAL A 17 -1.78 13.28 -28.34
N LEU A 18 -1.65 13.49 -27.02
CA LEU A 18 -2.73 13.22 -26.06
C LEU A 18 -3.97 14.08 -26.32
N MET A 19 -3.78 15.34 -26.72
CA MET A 19 -4.84 16.30 -27.01
C MET A 19 -5.39 16.19 -28.45
N GLY A 20 -4.82 15.31 -29.28
CA GLY A 20 -5.20 15.14 -30.69
C GLY A 20 -4.87 16.36 -31.56
N GLU A 21 -3.86 17.14 -31.16
CA GLU A 21 -3.43 18.32 -31.90
C GLU A 21 -2.59 17.92 -33.13
N PRO A 22 -2.69 18.67 -34.25
CA PRO A 22 -1.94 18.35 -35.45
C PRO A 22 -0.45 18.57 -35.21
N VAL A 23 0.32 17.49 -35.24
CA VAL A 23 1.76 17.57 -35.07
C VAL A 23 2.44 17.96 -36.38
N ARG A 24 3.49 18.77 -36.30
CA ARG A 24 4.23 19.25 -37.46
C ARG A 24 4.96 18.07 -38.13
N GLU A 25 4.78 17.90 -39.44
CA GLU A 25 5.43 16.82 -40.20
C GLU A 25 6.97 16.84 -40.00
N GLY A 26 7.52 15.65 -39.71
CA GLY A 26 8.95 15.41 -39.49
C GLY A 26 9.41 15.55 -38.03
N ASP A 27 8.49 15.63 -37.07
CA ASP A 27 8.84 15.52 -35.65
C ASP A 27 8.93 14.05 -35.21
N ALA A 28 10.15 13.53 -35.17
CA ALA A 28 10.43 12.15 -34.78
C ALA A 28 9.97 11.81 -33.34
N ALA A 29 9.87 12.81 -32.45
CA ALA A 29 9.39 12.60 -31.08
C ALA A 29 7.88 12.36 -31.06
N ALA A 30 7.12 13.07 -31.90
CA ALA A 30 5.70 12.86 -32.08
C ALA A 30 5.39 11.52 -32.74
N GLU A 31 6.14 11.14 -33.79
CA GLU A 31 5.99 9.82 -34.42
C GLU A 31 6.31 8.67 -33.45
N SER A 32 7.20 8.89 -32.48
CA SER A 32 7.46 7.92 -31.42
C SER A 32 6.29 7.86 -30.43
N ALA A 33 5.80 9.02 -29.98
CA ALA A 33 4.65 9.11 -29.08
C ALA A 33 3.40 8.44 -29.67
N GLU A 34 3.12 8.64 -30.96
CA GLU A 34 1.99 7.99 -31.65
C GLU A 34 2.14 6.46 -31.67
N ARG A 35 3.35 5.96 -31.94
CA ARG A 35 3.64 4.51 -31.91
C ARG A 35 3.44 3.93 -30.50
N ASP A 36 3.88 4.65 -29.47
CA ASP A 36 3.73 4.22 -28.08
C ASP A 36 2.25 4.21 -27.67
N MET A 37 1.48 5.24 -28.06
CA MET A 37 0.04 5.31 -27.81
C MET A 37 -0.73 4.20 -28.55
N ALA A 38 -0.32 3.85 -29.76
CA ALA A 38 -0.90 2.72 -30.50
C ALA A 38 -0.66 1.40 -29.76
N LEU A 39 0.55 1.18 -29.22
CA LEU A 39 0.89 -0.01 -28.45
C LEU A 39 0.09 -0.09 -27.13
N LEU A 40 -0.06 1.03 -26.42
CA LEU A 40 -0.88 1.08 -25.20
C LEU A 40 -2.36 0.81 -25.50
N GLY A 41 -2.89 1.33 -26.61
CA GLY A 41 -4.26 1.06 -27.07
C GLY A 41 -4.50 -0.43 -27.32
N GLU A 42 -3.52 -1.13 -27.90
CA GLU A 42 -3.61 -2.58 -28.13
C GLU A 42 -3.63 -3.37 -26.81
N GLN A 43 -2.80 -2.99 -25.83
CA GLN A 43 -2.79 -3.61 -24.50
C GLN A 43 -4.11 -3.38 -23.75
N LEU A 44 -4.62 -2.15 -23.76
CA LEU A 44 -5.89 -1.83 -23.11
C LEU A 44 -7.06 -2.58 -23.74
N LYS A 45 -7.04 -2.76 -25.07
CA LYS A 45 -8.04 -3.58 -25.76
C LYS A 45 -8.01 -5.02 -25.28
N LEU A 46 -6.83 -5.62 -25.14
CA LEU A 46 -6.69 -7.00 -24.66
C LEU A 46 -7.21 -7.15 -23.22
N ILE A 47 -6.90 -6.19 -22.34
CA ILE A 47 -7.44 -6.16 -20.98
C ILE A 47 -8.97 -6.00 -21.02
N GLY A 48 -9.49 -5.08 -21.83
CA GLY A 48 -10.94 -4.87 -22.00
C GLY A 48 -11.66 -6.12 -22.46
N ASP A 49 -11.09 -6.86 -23.42
CA ASP A 49 -11.66 -8.11 -23.92
C ASP A 49 -11.67 -9.21 -22.84
N THR A 50 -10.61 -9.30 -22.01
CA THR A 50 -10.59 -10.24 -20.89
C THR A 50 -11.65 -9.90 -19.83
N LEU A 51 -11.78 -8.62 -19.47
CA LEU A 51 -12.78 -8.16 -18.51
C LEU A 51 -14.21 -8.35 -19.03
N ALA A 52 -14.46 -8.09 -20.32
CA ALA A 52 -15.76 -8.32 -20.95
C ALA A 52 -16.14 -9.81 -20.98
N ARG A 53 -15.14 -10.71 -21.11
CA ARG A 53 -15.36 -12.16 -21.03
C ARG A 53 -15.68 -12.63 -19.62
N ASP A 54 -15.01 -12.06 -18.62
CA ASP A 54 -15.21 -12.39 -17.20
C ASP A 54 -16.52 -11.84 -16.64
N ALA A 55 -17.01 -10.72 -17.17
CA ALA A 55 -18.29 -10.12 -16.78
C ALA A 55 -19.50 -11.05 -17.09
N GLY A 56 -19.33 -12.03 -17.98
CA GLY A 56 -20.40 -12.93 -18.40
C GLY A 56 -21.52 -12.23 -19.18
N PRO A 57 -22.42 -12.98 -19.84
CA PRO A 57 -23.58 -12.37 -20.47
C PRO A 57 -24.45 -11.70 -19.39
N PRO A 58 -25.08 -10.54 -19.69
CA PRO A 58 -26.07 -9.95 -18.81
C PRO A 58 -27.07 -11.02 -18.39
N ARG A 59 -27.22 -11.24 -17.08
CA ARG A 59 -28.30 -12.08 -16.56
C ARG A 59 -29.60 -11.45 -17.03
N GLU A 60 -30.22 -12.06 -18.04
CA GLU A 60 -31.61 -11.79 -18.37
C GLU A 60 -32.41 -11.98 -17.09
N ALA A 61 -32.99 -10.88 -16.60
CA ALA A 61 -33.85 -10.87 -15.45
C ALA A 61 -35.02 -11.81 -15.74
N GLY A 62 -34.93 -13.03 -15.21
CA GLY A 62 -36.03 -13.98 -15.25
C GLY A 62 -37.25 -13.40 -14.54
N PRO A 63 -38.47 -13.66 -15.05
CA PRO A 63 -39.68 -13.08 -14.50
C PRO A 63 -39.91 -13.52 -13.05
N GLU A 64 -40.23 -12.53 -12.21
CA GLU A 64 -40.63 -12.68 -10.82
C GLU A 64 -41.71 -13.75 -10.65
N GLN A 65 -41.42 -14.78 -9.86
CA GLN A 65 -42.45 -15.63 -9.28
C GLN A 65 -42.86 -15.03 -7.93
N PRO A 66 -44.14 -14.68 -7.72
CA PRO A 66 -44.64 -14.30 -6.41
C PRO A 66 -44.77 -15.56 -5.54
N GLY A 67 -43.99 -15.61 -4.45
CA GLY A 67 -44.13 -16.62 -3.40
C GLY A 67 -45.24 -16.24 -2.43
N GLU A 68 -46.36 -16.97 -2.50
CA GLU A 68 -47.42 -16.95 -1.50
C GLU A 68 -47.14 -17.96 -0.36
N THR A 69 -47.09 -17.41 0.86
CA THR A 69 -47.68 -17.91 2.13
C THR A 69 -47.30 -19.29 2.72
N GLY A 70 -46.77 -19.25 3.96
CA GLY A 70 -46.71 -20.39 4.90
C GLY A 70 -48.09 -20.74 5.51
N PRO A 71 -48.23 -21.48 6.65
CA PRO A 71 -47.25 -21.67 7.73
C PRO A 71 -47.22 -23.07 8.42
N GLU A 72 -46.34 -23.18 9.44
CA GLU A 72 -46.51 -23.89 10.73
C GLU A 72 -46.44 -25.43 10.82
N GLN A 73 -45.40 -25.93 11.53
CA GLN A 73 -45.58 -27.02 12.50
C GLN A 73 -44.44 -27.08 13.55
N PRO A 74 -44.73 -27.28 14.85
CA PRO A 74 -43.74 -27.32 15.93
C PRO A 74 -43.42 -28.72 16.49
N GLY A 75 -42.15 -28.93 16.87
CA GLY A 75 -41.64 -29.85 17.91
C GLY A 75 -41.38 -31.33 17.54
N PRO A 76 -40.63 -32.13 18.35
CA PRO A 76 -39.91 -31.83 19.59
C PRO A 76 -38.45 -32.36 19.69
N GLU A 77 -37.68 -31.72 20.58
CA GLU A 77 -36.71 -32.25 21.57
C GLU A 77 -36.15 -33.68 21.40
N ARG A 78 -34.81 -33.81 21.33
CA ARG A 78 -34.02 -34.97 21.80
C ARG A 78 -32.52 -34.61 22.01
N VAL A 79 -32.17 -34.38 23.27
CA VAL A 79 -30.99 -34.78 24.09
C VAL A 79 -29.65 -35.15 23.38
N PRO A 80 -28.48 -34.73 23.93
CA PRO A 80 -27.17 -34.78 23.26
C PRO A 80 -26.48 -36.15 23.36
N VAL A 81 -25.72 -36.51 22.32
CA VAL A 81 -24.79 -37.64 22.34
C VAL A 81 -23.41 -37.17 21.89
N VAL A 82 -22.52 -37.00 22.87
CA VAL A 82 -21.07 -36.91 22.66
C VAL A 82 -20.49 -38.32 22.74
N PRO A 83 -19.61 -38.72 21.81
CA PRO A 83 -18.55 -39.65 22.13
C PRO A 83 -17.17 -38.98 22.04
N ALA A 84 -16.45 -39.11 23.14
CA ALA A 84 -15.03 -38.82 23.28
C ALA A 84 -14.17 -39.86 22.52
N GLY A 85 -13.07 -39.39 21.93
CA GLY A 85 -11.98 -40.23 21.39
C GLY A 85 -11.44 -39.65 20.09
N ARG A 86 -10.13 -39.55 19.82
CA ARG A 86 -8.94 -40.13 20.44
C ARG A 86 -7.76 -39.19 20.17
N ARG A 87 -6.91 -39.04 21.19
CA ARG A 87 -5.55 -38.53 21.05
C ARG A 87 -4.78 -39.43 20.08
N ARG A 88 -4.21 -38.87 19.01
CA ARG A 88 -3.04 -39.47 18.34
C ARG A 88 -1.94 -38.44 18.23
N ARG A 89 -0.86 -38.76 18.93
CA ARG A 89 0.37 -38.00 19.15
C ARG A 89 1.43 -38.55 18.20
N ARG A 90 2.19 -37.64 17.56
CA ARG A 90 3.54 -37.82 16.98
C ARG A 90 3.58 -38.62 15.64
N ARG A 91 4.41 -38.31 14.63
CA ARG A 91 5.74 -37.67 14.57
C ARG A 91 5.95 -36.93 13.22
N PRO A 92 6.90 -35.99 13.16
CA PRO A 92 7.34 -35.32 11.92
C PRO A 92 8.30 -36.20 11.11
N LEU A 93 8.21 -36.12 9.79
CA LEU A 93 9.21 -36.65 8.86
C LEU A 93 9.89 -35.47 8.15
N PHE A 94 11.17 -35.30 8.46
CA PHE A 94 12.16 -34.59 7.66
C PHE A 94 12.43 -35.38 6.37
N VAL A 95 12.38 -34.74 5.20
CA VAL A 95 13.23 -34.98 4.01
C VAL A 95 13.10 -33.70 3.13
N LEU A 96 14.01 -32.72 3.18
CA LEU A 96 15.20 -32.58 2.32
C LEU A 96 14.96 -32.87 0.83
N ALA A 97 14.59 -31.85 0.06
CA ALA A 97 14.80 -31.83 -1.40
C ALA A 97 15.43 -30.49 -1.79
N ALA A 98 16.71 -30.57 -2.12
CA ALA A 98 17.51 -29.49 -2.64
C ALA A 98 17.19 -29.19 -4.11
N SER A 99 17.36 -27.93 -4.47
CA SER A 99 17.88 -27.44 -5.76
C SER A 99 17.14 -27.80 -7.04
N VAL A 100 16.41 -26.83 -7.60
CA VAL A 100 16.40 -26.59 -9.06
C VAL A 100 16.91 -25.17 -9.29
N ALA A 101 17.82 -25.10 -10.25
CA ALA A 101 18.72 -24.01 -10.53
C ALA A 101 18.03 -22.74 -11.08
N ALA A 102 18.71 -21.64 -10.79
CA ALA A 102 18.59 -20.34 -11.42
C ALA A 102 18.57 -20.43 -12.96
N LEU A 103 17.65 -19.70 -13.58
CA LEU A 103 17.76 -19.11 -14.93
C LEU A 103 16.61 -18.09 -15.08
N ALA A 104 16.87 -16.82 -14.76
CA ALA A 104 16.17 -15.64 -15.31
C ALA A 104 16.71 -14.34 -14.69
N SER A 105 18.00 -14.08 -14.86
CA SER A 105 18.56 -12.74 -14.70
C SER A 105 18.57 -12.04 -16.07
N LEU A 106 18.27 -10.74 -16.05
CA LEU A 106 18.37 -9.74 -17.12
C LEU A 106 17.10 -9.30 -17.86
N VAL A 107 15.98 -9.11 -17.14
CA VAL A 107 14.97 -8.07 -17.50
C VAL A 107 14.47 -7.28 -16.28
N GLY A 108 14.55 -7.83 -15.05
CA GLY A 108 13.99 -7.20 -13.85
C GLY A 108 14.75 -6.04 -13.21
N ALA A 109 15.94 -5.68 -13.71
CA ALA A 109 16.75 -4.63 -13.08
C ALA A 109 16.23 -3.20 -13.37
N PHE A 110 15.47 -3.00 -14.45
CA PHE A 110 14.96 -1.68 -14.82
C PHE A 110 13.58 -1.35 -14.23
N THR A 111 12.75 -2.38 -13.97
CA THR A 111 11.42 -2.20 -13.38
C THR A 111 11.46 -1.93 -11.88
N LEU A 112 12.50 -2.40 -11.17
CA LEU A 112 12.66 -2.12 -9.74
C LEU A 112 12.95 -0.64 -9.49
N ILE A 113 13.78 0.00 -10.32
CA ILE A 113 14.15 1.42 -10.12
C ILE A 113 12.94 2.35 -10.30
N GLN A 114 12.03 2.06 -11.25
CA GLN A 114 10.83 2.87 -11.46
C GLN A 114 9.75 2.67 -10.38
N TYR A 115 9.69 1.49 -9.75
CA TYR A 115 8.76 1.22 -8.64
C TYR A 115 9.14 2.01 -7.37
N TYR A 116 10.45 2.18 -7.12
CA TYR A 116 10.97 2.92 -5.96
C TYR A 116 10.76 4.44 -6.02
N VAL A 117 10.55 5.03 -7.20
CA VAL A 117 10.29 6.47 -7.34
C VAL A 117 8.82 6.81 -7.10
N ALA A 118 7.91 5.84 -7.29
CA ALA A 118 6.46 6.04 -7.11
C ALA A 118 5.93 5.58 -5.74
N HIS A 119 6.65 4.72 -5.02
CA HIS A 119 6.26 4.23 -3.69
C HIS A 119 7.46 4.31 -2.71
N PRO A 120 7.56 5.33 -1.85
CA PRO A 120 8.57 5.37 -0.80
C PRO A 120 8.17 4.44 0.36
N SER A 121 8.13 3.13 0.13
CA SER A 121 8.19 2.13 1.20
C SER A 121 9.67 1.93 1.55
N SER A 122 10.04 2.41 2.74
CA SER A 122 11.28 2.15 3.47
C SER A 122 12.54 2.00 2.61
N LEU A 123 13.25 3.11 2.35
CA LEU A 123 14.72 3.21 2.25
C LEU A 123 15.11 4.65 1.88
N SER A 124 15.35 5.48 2.89
CA SER A 124 16.17 6.69 2.76
C SER A 124 17.13 6.74 3.95
N ALA A 125 18.24 6.03 3.78
CA ALA A 125 19.48 6.37 4.44
C ALA A 125 20.15 7.48 3.63
N SER A 126 20.15 8.70 4.16
CA SER A 126 21.04 9.75 3.71
C SER A 126 21.34 10.72 4.85
N ASP A 127 22.58 10.58 5.31
CA ASP A 127 23.49 11.55 5.92
C ASP A 127 22.95 12.59 6.92
N SER A 128 23.48 12.44 8.14
CA SER A 128 23.50 13.44 9.18
C SER A 128 24.22 14.70 8.72
N ALA A 129 23.45 15.72 8.31
CA ALA A 129 23.92 17.10 8.29
C ALA A 129 23.29 17.85 9.48
N LYS A 130 24.14 18.12 10.47
CA LYS A 130 23.88 19.02 11.60
C LYS A 130 23.31 20.35 11.08
N SER A 131 22.10 20.74 11.49
CA SER A 131 21.66 22.15 11.40
C SER A 131 20.69 22.49 12.51
N ALA A 132 21.07 23.51 13.28
CA ALA A 132 20.26 24.17 14.31
C ALA A 132 19.15 25.02 13.65
N PRO A 133 18.09 25.42 14.39
CA PRO A 133 16.87 25.90 13.76
C PRO A 133 17.00 27.35 13.31
N ARG A 134 16.40 27.68 12.16
CA ARG A 134 16.01 29.05 11.82
C ARG A 134 14.53 29.06 11.44
N ALA A 135 13.79 29.89 12.16
CA ALA A 135 12.47 30.36 11.78
C ALA A 135 12.58 31.22 10.50
N GLY A 136 11.63 31.07 9.59
CA GLY A 136 11.48 31.94 8.42
C GLY A 136 10.71 31.25 7.30
N ASP A 137 9.53 31.80 7.02
CA ASP A 137 8.56 31.39 6.00
C ASP A 137 9.15 31.13 4.62
N SER A 138 8.56 30.16 3.90
CA SER A 138 8.39 30.21 2.45
C SER A 138 7.24 29.30 2.04
N GLU A 139 6.17 29.93 1.54
CA GLU A 139 5.18 29.31 0.68
C GLU A 139 5.89 28.75 -0.56
N GLY A 140 5.77 27.44 -0.75
CA GLY A 140 6.35 26.72 -1.86
C GLY A 140 5.75 25.33 -1.89
N GLU A 141 4.91 25.08 -2.89
CA GLU A 141 4.34 23.79 -3.21
C GLU A 141 5.48 22.79 -3.52
N GLY A 142 5.90 22.09 -2.50
CA GLY A 142 6.93 21.08 -2.55
C GLY A 142 6.92 20.42 -1.20
N SER A 143 6.57 19.13 -1.13
CA SER A 143 6.48 18.37 0.11
C SER A 143 7.71 18.64 0.98
N MET A 144 7.57 19.52 1.97
CA MET A 144 8.61 19.74 2.96
C MET A 144 8.83 18.38 3.59
N ARG A 145 9.98 17.76 3.31
CA ARG A 145 10.36 16.47 3.87
C ARG A 145 10.60 16.69 5.35
N LEU A 146 9.51 16.59 6.12
CA LEU A 146 9.52 16.67 7.57
C LEU A 146 10.57 15.68 8.08
N GLY A 147 11.47 16.17 8.94
CA GLY A 147 12.44 15.31 9.59
C GLY A 147 11.75 14.29 10.50
N PRO A 148 12.46 13.24 10.95
CA PRO A 148 11.90 12.23 11.85
C PRO A 148 11.22 12.84 13.10
N GLY A 149 11.80 13.90 13.66
CA GLY A 149 11.25 14.61 14.81
C GLY A 149 9.90 15.28 14.53
N GLU A 150 9.73 15.90 13.38
CA GLU A 150 8.49 16.61 13.03
C GLU A 150 7.37 15.62 12.70
N LEU A 151 7.70 14.54 11.97
CA LEU A 151 6.76 13.42 11.71
C LEU A 151 6.31 12.76 13.02
N VAL A 152 7.24 12.42 13.90
CA VAL A 152 6.91 11.81 15.19
C VAL A 152 6.19 12.80 16.11
N ALA A 153 6.52 14.09 16.08
CA ALA A 153 5.77 15.12 16.80
C ALA A 153 4.30 15.14 16.36
N CYS A 154 4.03 15.10 15.05
CA CYS A 154 2.67 15.08 14.51
C CYS A 154 1.97 13.72 14.56
N SER A 155 2.68 12.63 14.83
CA SER A 155 2.09 11.31 15.02
C SER A 155 1.17 11.30 16.25
N GLY A 156 -0.07 10.82 16.06
CA GLY A 156 -1.06 10.64 17.11
C GLY A 156 -0.94 9.29 17.81
N LEU A 157 -0.50 8.27 17.07
CA LEU A 157 -0.31 6.90 17.56
C LEU A 157 0.97 6.30 16.99
N ILE A 158 1.77 5.68 17.83
CA ILE A 158 2.94 4.87 17.47
C ILE A 158 2.94 3.63 18.35
N VAL A 159 2.76 2.46 17.74
CA VAL A 159 2.59 1.18 18.45
C VAL A 159 3.35 0.06 17.77
N GLU A 160 3.84 -0.87 18.58
CA GLU A 160 4.41 -2.12 18.12
C GLU A 160 3.54 -3.28 18.61
N GLY A 161 3.30 -4.25 17.75
CA GLY A 161 2.41 -5.35 18.06
C GLY A 161 2.56 -6.55 17.15
N THR A 162 1.59 -7.44 17.26
CA THR A 162 1.50 -8.67 16.48
C THR A 162 0.19 -8.68 15.69
N VAL A 163 0.26 -9.03 14.39
CA VAL A 163 -0.90 -9.04 13.51
C VAL A 163 -1.86 -10.15 13.94
N ALA A 164 -3.01 -9.76 14.49
CA ALA A 164 -4.05 -10.69 14.93
C ALA A 164 -4.95 -11.12 13.76
N ARG A 165 -5.18 -10.21 12.80
CA ARG A 165 -6.05 -10.45 11.64
C ARG A 165 -5.62 -9.55 10.49
N ALA A 166 -5.67 -10.07 9.26
CA ALA A 166 -5.46 -9.29 8.04
C ALA A 166 -6.53 -9.69 7.02
N GLU A 167 -7.38 -8.74 6.63
CA GLU A 167 -8.53 -9.00 5.77
C GLU A 167 -8.56 -8.05 4.58
N ARG A 168 -8.72 -8.61 3.37
CA ARG A 168 -8.99 -7.78 2.20
C ARG A 168 -10.40 -7.21 2.31
N GLY A 169 -10.49 -5.90 2.39
CA GLY A 169 -11.74 -5.16 2.37
C GLY A 169 -12.21 -4.88 0.93
N PRO A 170 -13.39 -4.26 0.78
CA PRO A 170 -13.82 -3.69 -0.49
C PRO A 170 -12.90 -2.52 -0.91
N ALA A 171 -12.80 -2.26 -2.21
CA ALA A 171 -12.07 -1.13 -2.80
C ALA A 171 -10.54 -1.10 -2.59
N ALA A 172 -9.86 -2.24 -2.75
CA ALA A 172 -8.38 -2.33 -2.74
C ALA A 172 -7.70 -1.94 -1.41
N TRP A 173 -8.38 -2.15 -0.28
CA TRP A 173 -7.80 -1.96 1.05
C TRP A 173 -7.59 -3.29 1.79
N LEU A 174 -6.57 -3.33 2.63
CA LEU A 174 -6.32 -4.35 3.64
C LEU A 174 -6.66 -3.77 5.02
N THR A 175 -7.55 -4.42 5.75
CA THR A 175 -7.80 -4.10 7.17
C THR A 175 -6.96 -5.02 8.04
N VAL A 176 -6.04 -4.44 8.81
CA VAL A 176 -5.16 -5.15 9.72
C VAL A 176 -5.59 -4.87 11.16
N THR A 177 -5.83 -5.93 11.92
CA THR A 177 -6.01 -5.85 13.37
C THR A 177 -4.71 -6.23 14.04
N LEU A 178 -4.19 -5.32 14.85
CA LEU A 178 -2.95 -5.49 15.59
C LEU A 178 -3.27 -5.70 17.08
N ASP A 179 -2.70 -6.75 17.67
CA ASP A 179 -2.59 -6.89 19.12
C ASP A 179 -1.36 -6.11 19.56
N ILE A 180 -1.55 -5.06 20.35
CA ILE A 180 -0.50 -4.11 20.71
C ILE A 180 0.25 -4.63 21.93
N ASP A 181 1.56 -4.78 21.76
CA ASP A 181 2.47 -5.21 22.83
C ASP A 181 3.19 -4.03 23.47
N THR A 182 3.42 -2.96 22.71
CA THR A 182 4.13 -1.77 23.19
C THR A 182 3.55 -0.51 22.58
N HIS A 183 3.21 0.42 23.47
CA HIS A 183 2.80 1.78 23.13
C HIS A 183 4.01 2.71 23.21
N LEU A 184 4.38 3.33 22.10
CA LEU A 184 5.47 4.32 22.04
C LEU A 184 4.92 5.73 22.16
N LYS A 185 3.77 5.97 21.53
CA LYS A 185 3.03 7.23 21.64
C LYS A 185 1.54 6.98 21.40
N PRO A 186 0.63 7.50 22.22
CA PRO A 186 0.88 7.89 23.63
C PRO A 186 1.43 6.71 24.45
N GLN A 187 1.86 6.93 25.70
CA GLN A 187 2.45 5.87 26.55
C GLN A 187 1.47 4.73 26.91
N ARG A 188 0.16 4.93 26.68
CA ARG A 188 -0.90 3.96 26.95
C ARG A 188 -2.03 4.14 25.93
N GLY A 189 -2.70 3.06 25.60
CA GLY A 189 -3.87 3.04 24.73
C GLY A 189 -4.57 1.69 24.79
N PRO A 190 -5.42 1.37 23.80
CA PRO A 190 -6.04 0.05 23.73
C PRO A 190 -5.00 -1.04 23.44
N ASP A 191 -5.28 -2.27 23.88
CA ASP A 191 -4.43 -3.44 23.61
C ASP A 191 -4.65 -4.01 22.19
N ARG A 192 -5.62 -3.48 21.44
CA ARG A 192 -5.95 -3.90 20.08
C ARG A 192 -6.45 -2.72 19.27
N GLU A 193 -5.90 -2.56 18.06
CA GLU A 193 -6.27 -1.47 17.15
C GLU A 193 -6.43 -1.98 15.71
N ARG A 194 -7.19 -1.26 14.90
CA ARG A 194 -7.39 -1.60 13.48
C ARG A 194 -6.84 -0.52 12.58
N PHE A 195 -6.06 -0.94 11.60
CA PHE A 195 -5.43 -0.07 10.60
C PHE A 195 -5.92 -0.43 9.21
N ARG A 196 -6.01 0.58 8.34
CA ARG A 196 -6.28 0.39 6.91
C ARG A 196 -5.01 0.63 6.13
N LEU A 197 -4.68 -0.30 5.26
CA LEU A 197 -3.48 -0.27 4.42
C LEU A 197 -3.88 -0.53 2.98
N PRO A 198 -3.07 -0.08 2.01
CA PRO A 198 -3.22 -0.50 0.62
C PRO A 198 -3.15 -2.02 0.47
N VAL A 199 -3.93 -2.61 -0.44
CA VAL A 199 -3.98 -4.08 -0.64
C VAL A 199 -2.64 -4.66 -1.10
N GLU A 200 -1.78 -3.83 -1.67
CA GLU A 200 -0.40 -4.13 -2.08
C GLU A 200 0.44 -4.62 -0.89
N ALA A 201 0.18 -4.12 0.32
CA ALA A 201 0.86 -4.55 1.56
C ALA A 201 0.48 -5.99 1.99
N ALA A 202 -0.55 -6.59 1.39
CA ALA A 202 -1.04 -7.91 1.79
C ALA A 202 -0.04 -9.05 1.54
N GLY A 203 0.98 -8.85 0.68
CA GLY A 203 2.02 -9.85 0.44
C GLY A 203 2.98 -10.02 1.62
N GLU A 204 3.18 -8.97 2.40
CA GLU A 204 4.16 -8.91 3.49
C GLU A 204 3.51 -9.11 4.87
N ILE A 205 2.23 -8.75 4.99
CA ILE A 205 1.49 -8.77 6.26
C ILE A 205 0.76 -10.10 6.43
N THR A 206 1.31 -10.95 7.29
CA THR A 206 0.71 -12.24 7.66
C THR A 206 0.27 -12.26 9.13
N VAL A 207 -0.76 -13.05 9.44
CA VAL A 207 -1.20 -13.24 10.83
C VAL A 207 -0.05 -13.85 11.65
N GLY A 208 0.23 -13.26 12.81
CA GLY A 208 1.36 -13.60 13.67
C GLY A 208 2.65 -12.83 13.37
N ALA A 209 2.71 -12.07 12.28
CA ALA A 209 3.85 -11.19 12.01
C ALA A 209 3.93 -10.05 13.03
N ARG A 210 5.16 -9.63 13.35
CA ARG A 210 5.40 -8.41 14.12
C ARG A 210 5.22 -7.20 13.20
N MET A 211 4.70 -6.11 13.76
CA MET A 211 4.52 -4.86 13.03
C MET A 211 4.72 -3.66 13.95
N LEU A 212 5.41 -2.63 13.44
CA LEU A 212 5.48 -1.29 14.03
C LEU A 212 4.66 -0.35 13.15
N VAL A 213 3.79 0.45 13.76
CA VAL A 213 2.84 1.33 13.06
C VAL A 213 2.97 2.75 13.60
N VAL A 214 3.04 3.72 12.70
CA VAL A 214 3.04 5.17 12.96
C VAL A 214 1.83 5.76 12.25
N VAL A 215 0.96 6.44 12.99
CA VAL A 215 -0.27 7.06 12.45
C VAL A 215 -0.22 8.57 12.73
N SER A 216 -0.43 9.37 11.69
CA SER A 216 -0.54 10.82 11.85
C SER A 216 -1.81 11.17 12.61
N ARG A 217 -1.76 12.26 13.39
CA ARG A 217 -2.99 12.83 13.98
C ARG A 217 -3.96 13.37 12.92
N PHE A 218 -3.47 13.59 11.70
CA PHE A 218 -4.25 14.14 10.59
C PHE A 218 -4.96 13.05 9.77
N ASP A 219 -4.55 11.79 9.93
CA ASP A 219 -5.14 10.66 9.21
C ASP A 219 -6.43 10.22 9.89
N ARG A 220 -7.57 10.59 9.30
CA ARG A 220 -8.90 10.30 9.87
C ARG A 220 -9.38 8.87 9.63
N ASP A 221 -8.82 8.21 8.62
CA ASP A 221 -9.24 6.87 8.20
C ASP A 221 -8.42 5.75 8.87
N GLY A 222 -7.50 6.10 9.77
CA GLY A 222 -6.62 5.14 10.46
C GLY A 222 -5.58 4.52 9.54
N GLU A 223 -5.24 5.19 8.45
CA GLU A 223 -4.14 4.82 7.57
C GLU A 223 -2.81 5.19 8.25
N PRO A 224 -1.88 4.24 8.42
CA PRO A 224 -0.55 4.55 8.92
C PRO A 224 0.24 5.41 7.92
N SER A 225 0.89 6.47 8.42
CA SER A 225 1.86 7.22 7.63
C SER A 225 3.14 6.42 7.38
N HIS A 226 3.49 5.55 8.33
CA HIS A 226 4.58 4.57 8.19
C HIS A 226 4.24 3.26 8.88
N TYR A 227 4.74 2.16 8.32
CA TYR A 227 4.72 0.86 8.96
C TYR A 227 5.98 0.06 8.62
N TYR A 228 6.34 -0.86 9.52
CA TYR A 228 7.46 -1.78 9.35
C TYR A 228 7.02 -3.18 9.78
N VAL A 229 7.43 -4.20 9.03
CA VAL A 229 7.01 -5.59 9.26
C VAL A 229 8.25 -6.48 9.42
N GLY A 230 8.19 -7.44 10.34
CA GLY A 230 9.23 -8.45 10.51
C GLY A 230 10.61 -7.85 10.76
N ASP A 231 11.56 -8.13 9.86
CA ASP A 231 12.97 -7.78 10.00
C ASP A 231 13.27 -6.27 9.84
N GLU A 232 12.30 -5.48 9.35
CA GLU A 232 12.45 -4.03 9.22
C GLU A 232 12.20 -3.26 10.53
N ILE A 233 11.59 -3.93 11.52
CA ILE A 233 11.19 -3.30 12.77
C ILE A 233 12.36 -2.68 13.55
N PRO A 234 13.55 -3.30 13.67
CA PRO A 234 14.67 -2.67 14.36
C PRO A 234 15.06 -1.32 13.75
N ALA A 235 15.13 -1.22 12.42
CA ALA A 235 15.45 0.03 11.73
C ALA A 235 14.33 1.09 11.91
N GLY A 236 13.07 0.66 11.79
CA GLY A 236 11.93 1.53 12.09
C GLY A 236 11.92 2.00 13.55
N ARG A 237 12.36 1.15 14.47
CA ARG A 237 12.43 1.47 15.89
C ARG A 237 13.50 2.51 16.18
N ASP A 238 14.69 2.34 15.62
CA ASP A 238 15.77 3.33 15.74
C ASP A 238 15.33 4.70 15.20
N TRP A 239 14.61 4.72 14.06
CA TRP A 239 14.05 5.94 13.48
C TRP A 239 12.99 6.59 14.39
N VAL A 240 12.05 5.80 14.93
CA VAL A 240 11.03 6.29 15.87
C VAL A 240 11.67 6.84 17.13
N ASP A 241 12.65 6.14 17.72
CA ASP A 241 13.28 6.55 18.97
C ASP A 241 14.07 7.86 18.78
N GLN A 242 14.77 8.01 17.64
CA GLN A 242 15.39 9.28 17.25
C GLN A 242 14.35 10.40 17.10
N GLY A 243 13.23 10.11 16.42
CA GLY A 243 12.14 11.06 16.25
C GLY A 243 11.47 11.45 17.57
N LEU A 244 11.27 10.51 18.49
CA LEU A 244 10.71 10.77 19.83
C LEU A 244 11.63 11.68 20.65
N GLN A 245 12.94 11.49 20.55
CA GLN A 245 13.92 12.37 21.19
C GLN A 245 13.90 13.77 20.57
N ALA A 246 13.89 13.86 19.24
CA ALA A 246 13.87 15.13 18.52
C ALA A 246 12.54 15.90 18.69
N ALA A 247 11.43 15.20 18.89
CA ALA A 247 10.10 15.76 19.09
C ALA A 247 9.90 16.38 20.49
N GLN A 248 10.83 16.19 21.43
CA GLN A 248 10.68 16.73 22.79
C GLN A 248 10.63 18.25 22.76
N GLY A 249 9.49 18.81 23.15
CA GLY A 249 9.25 20.26 23.15
C GLY A 249 8.93 20.85 21.78
N LEU A 250 8.74 20.01 20.75
CA LEU A 250 8.15 20.44 19.49
C LEU A 250 6.63 20.33 19.56
N ASP A 251 5.96 21.41 19.19
CA ASP A 251 4.54 21.37 18.90
C ASP A 251 4.35 20.88 17.46
N CYS A 252 3.32 20.07 17.24
CA CYS A 252 2.88 19.80 15.88
C CYS A 252 2.06 21.01 15.40
N PRO A 253 2.43 21.62 14.26
CA PRO A 253 1.75 22.80 13.72
C PRO A 253 0.28 22.55 13.38
#